data_AF-A0A5C9EM55-F1
#
_entry.id   AF-A0A5C9EM55-F1
#
_cell.length_a   1.000
_cell.length_b   1.000
_cell.length_c   1.000
_cell.angle_alpha   90.00
_cell.angle_beta   90.00
_cell.angle_gamma   90.00
#
_symmetry.space_group_name_H-M   'P 1'
#
loop_
_entity.id
_entity.type
_entity.pdbx_description
1 polymer ?
#
loop_
_entity_poly.entity_id
_entity_poly.type
_entity_poly.pdbx_seq_one_letter_code
_entity_poly.pdbx_strand_id
1 'polypeptide(L)'
;MLDASRSMMRSDFRPRRFVIALETAKSFSEKKFSSDLKDRISILLFGKQIKRICGFTNQYDKLRKSLKASSLSISGKGDLNEALSFALQLLVEEMRKIGGKISRILIISDGLQNFSNSERFEDTLNTALGLGVIIDSFQLGLTQDFSNNILKRISRLTRGEFGFFRNPKAAINAGRAFASKKELVDTPDYLSSGQKEKSAPLLNAIALPLKRLSVLEIRYMMNNNDKSKTTCQICHSRKAPLTDADFFSEGRFCPSCGRAMHLSCAALWAKKTEYKKNIFRCPFCYFLLKISHSVMKLIEDYERKDQKIHIINDMEKNAAKMKPISSEKIDEINESCSYCHNIFLGKYEVYQCSNCGAYYHKPCLEKMFNELQACRYCGYSFKI
;
A
#
# COMPACT_ATOMS: atom_id res chain seq x y z
N MET A 1 -5.55 4.60 20.22
CA MET A 1 -5.13 3.20 20.03
C MET A 1 -5.35 2.46 21.34
N LEU A 2 -5.99 1.29 21.28
CA LEU A 2 -6.34 0.47 22.42
C LEU A 2 -5.68 -0.91 22.31
N ASP A 3 -4.96 -1.30 23.34
CA ASP A 3 -4.39 -2.65 23.43
C ASP A 3 -5.50 -3.66 23.70
N ALA A 4 -5.58 -4.68 22.85
CA ALA A 4 -6.51 -5.80 22.92
C ALA A 4 -5.76 -7.14 22.99
N SER A 5 -4.54 -7.13 23.51
CA SER A 5 -3.76 -8.34 23.78
C SER A 5 -4.24 -9.07 25.04
N ARG A 6 -3.82 -10.33 25.19
CA ARG A 6 -4.23 -11.19 26.32
C ARG A 6 -3.92 -10.62 27.69
N SER A 7 -2.87 -9.82 27.82
CA SER A 7 -2.47 -9.22 29.10
C SER A 7 -3.49 -8.19 29.60
N MET A 8 -4.29 -7.61 28.71
CA MET A 8 -5.41 -6.73 29.04
C MET A 8 -6.62 -7.46 29.66
N MET A 9 -6.63 -8.81 29.66
CA MET A 9 -7.65 -9.62 30.36
C MET A 9 -7.38 -9.81 31.85
N ARG A 10 -6.19 -9.44 32.33
CA ARG A 10 -5.82 -9.63 33.74
C ARG A 10 -6.80 -8.89 34.65
N SER A 11 -7.16 -9.55 35.75
CA SER A 11 -8.08 -9.08 36.80
C SER A 11 -7.38 -8.32 37.92
N ASP A 12 -6.08 -8.09 37.78
CA ASP A 12 -5.26 -7.32 38.70
C ASP A 12 -5.65 -5.83 38.76
N PHE A 13 -6.42 -5.38 37.76
CA PHE A 13 -7.02 -4.06 37.68
C PHE A 13 -8.53 -4.22 37.51
N ARG A 14 -9.31 -4.06 38.59
CA ARG A 14 -10.76 -4.31 38.57
C ARG A 14 -11.52 -3.22 37.78
N PRO A 15 -12.53 -3.59 36.97
CA PRO A 15 -13.01 -4.95 36.71
C PRO A 15 -12.06 -5.77 35.82
N ARG A 16 -11.55 -5.20 34.73
CA ARG A 16 -10.42 -5.70 33.92
C ARG A 16 -9.69 -4.52 33.28
N ARG A 17 -8.39 -4.65 33.01
CA ARG A 17 -7.59 -3.60 32.34
C ARG A 17 -8.24 -3.12 31.03
N PHE A 18 -8.71 -4.05 30.20
CA PHE A 18 -9.38 -3.71 28.93
C PHE A 18 -10.67 -2.90 29.11
N VAL A 19 -11.46 -3.21 30.13
CA VAL A 19 -12.72 -2.48 30.41
C VAL A 19 -12.39 -1.04 30.79
N ILE A 20 -11.38 -0.84 31.64
CA ILE A 20 -10.95 0.50 32.00
C ILE A 20 -10.32 1.25 30.83
N ALA A 21 -9.59 0.57 29.95
CA ALA A 21 -9.09 1.18 28.72
C ALA A 21 -10.25 1.70 27.84
N LEU A 22 -11.33 0.93 27.72
CA LEU A 22 -12.54 1.35 26.99
C LEU A 22 -13.24 2.53 27.66
N GLU A 23 -13.40 2.51 28.98
CA GLU A 23 -14.00 3.62 29.74
C GLU A 23 -13.18 4.89 29.65
N THR A 24 -11.85 4.77 29.74
CA THR A 24 -10.92 5.88 29.56
C THR A 24 -11.04 6.49 28.16
N ALA A 25 -11.13 5.65 27.12
CA ALA A 25 -11.34 6.13 25.75
C ALA A 25 -12.72 6.79 25.53
N LYS A 26 -13.77 6.29 26.18
CA LYS A 26 -15.11 6.93 26.17
C LYS A 26 -15.06 8.31 26.82
N SER A 27 -14.47 8.39 28.00
CA SER A 27 -14.30 9.62 28.78
C SER A 27 -13.44 10.66 28.03
N PHE A 28 -12.35 10.22 27.41
CA PHE A 28 -11.52 11.05 26.53
C PHE A 28 -12.35 11.59 25.36
N SER A 29 -13.09 10.73 24.66
CA SER A 29 -13.85 11.13 23.47
C SER A 29 -14.96 12.12 23.83
N GLU A 30 -15.71 11.84 24.90
CA GLU A 30 -16.76 12.74 25.41
C GLU A 30 -16.22 14.12 25.77
N LYS A 31 -15.09 14.17 26.50
CA LYS A 31 -14.47 15.44 26.86
C LYS A 31 -13.91 16.17 25.63
N LYS A 32 -13.40 15.45 24.63
CA LYS A 32 -12.86 16.04 23.41
C LYS A 32 -13.97 16.69 22.57
N PHE A 33 -15.07 15.96 22.32
CA PHE A 33 -16.21 16.49 21.57
C PHE A 33 -16.91 17.65 22.27
N SER A 34 -17.00 17.63 23.61
CA SER A 34 -17.54 18.78 24.36
C SER A 34 -16.61 19.99 24.37
N SER A 35 -15.31 19.80 24.13
CA SER A 35 -14.34 20.90 24.04
C SER A 35 -14.21 21.45 22.61
N ASP A 36 -14.37 20.62 21.60
CA ASP A 36 -14.34 21.02 20.18
C ASP A 36 -15.15 20.05 19.31
N LEU A 37 -16.25 20.55 18.73
CA LEU A 37 -17.11 19.76 17.84
C LEU A 37 -16.47 19.48 16.48
N LYS A 38 -15.40 20.21 16.10
CA LYS A 38 -14.68 20.01 14.84
C LYS A 38 -13.61 18.93 14.96
N ASP A 39 -13.28 18.48 16.17
CA ASP A 39 -12.32 17.40 16.37
C ASP A 39 -12.85 16.09 15.78
N ARG A 40 -11.94 15.31 15.21
CA ARG A 40 -12.25 14.00 14.63
C ARG A 40 -11.45 12.95 15.36
N ILE A 41 -12.11 11.87 15.75
CA ILE A 41 -11.48 10.77 16.49
C ILE A 41 -11.63 9.48 15.70
N SER A 42 -10.57 8.70 15.66
CA SER A 42 -10.51 7.35 15.09
C SER A 42 -10.11 6.37 16.20
N ILE A 43 -10.69 5.17 16.18
CA ILE A 43 -10.39 4.14 17.18
C ILE A 43 -9.80 2.91 16.50
N LEU A 44 -8.62 2.55 16.99
CA LEU A 44 -7.84 1.40 16.58
C LEU A 44 -7.68 0.46 17.76
N LEU A 45 -7.98 -0.82 17.55
CA LEU A 45 -7.55 -1.90 18.43
C LEU A 45 -6.33 -2.57 17.84
N PHE A 46 -5.39 -2.93 18.69
CA PHE A 46 -4.26 -3.75 18.30
C PHE A 46 -4.08 -4.91 19.28
N GLY A 47 -3.97 -6.10 18.71
CA GLY A 47 -3.71 -7.37 19.40
C GLY A 47 -3.02 -8.27 18.39
N LYS A 48 -3.44 -9.53 18.26
CA LYS A 48 -2.95 -10.43 17.20
C LYS A 48 -3.08 -9.81 15.79
N GLN A 49 -4.12 -9.02 15.60
CA GLN A 49 -4.37 -8.26 14.38
C GLN A 49 -4.73 -6.83 14.77
N ILE A 50 -4.41 -5.88 13.89
CA ILE A 50 -4.85 -4.49 14.03
C ILE A 50 -6.22 -4.36 13.38
N LYS A 51 -7.18 -3.82 14.11
CA LYS A 51 -8.55 -3.60 13.63
C LYS A 51 -8.95 -2.15 13.84
N ARG A 52 -9.34 -1.50 12.74
CA ARG A 52 -10.00 -0.18 12.81
C ARG A 52 -11.46 -0.40 13.21
N ILE A 53 -11.82 -0.01 14.43
CA ILE A 53 -13.22 -0.11 14.90
C ILE A 53 -14.05 1.01 14.27
N CYS A 54 -13.50 2.23 14.29
CA CYS A 54 -14.15 3.42 13.78
C CYS A 54 -13.11 4.27 13.07
N GLY A 55 -13.42 4.75 11.86
CA GLY A 55 -12.61 5.76 11.18
C GLY A 55 -12.78 7.13 11.83
N PHE A 56 -12.04 8.13 11.34
CA PHE A 56 -12.19 9.51 11.79
C PHE A 56 -13.64 9.97 11.63
N THR A 57 -14.25 10.33 12.76
CA THR A 57 -15.62 10.83 12.81
C THR A 57 -15.71 11.96 13.82
N ASN A 58 -16.61 12.91 13.56
CA ASN A 58 -17.03 13.94 14.48
C ASN A 58 -18.33 13.58 15.23
N GLN A 59 -18.89 12.40 14.98
CA GLN A 59 -20.15 11.95 15.57
C GLN A 59 -19.88 11.08 16.81
N TYR A 60 -20.10 11.65 18.00
CA TYR A 60 -19.90 10.94 19.26
C TYR A 60 -20.73 9.66 19.37
N ASP A 61 -21.99 9.66 18.90
CA ASP A 61 -22.85 8.48 19.00
C ASP A 61 -22.34 7.27 18.21
N LYS A 62 -21.78 7.52 17.02
CA LYS A 62 -21.17 6.47 16.19
C LYS A 62 -19.97 5.87 16.93
N LEU A 63 -19.14 6.72 17.52
CA LEU A 63 -17.97 6.34 18.28
C LEU A 63 -18.34 5.57 19.57
N ARG A 64 -19.36 6.03 20.30
CA ARG A 64 -19.89 5.39 21.51
C ARG A 64 -20.46 4.01 21.21
N LYS A 65 -21.20 3.85 20.10
CA LYS A 65 -21.69 2.55 19.63
C LYS A 65 -20.53 1.61 19.28
N SER A 66 -19.50 2.11 18.61
CA SER A 66 -18.28 1.35 18.30
C SER A 66 -17.50 0.88 19.53
N LEU A 67 -17.51 1.63 20.64
CA LEU A 67 -16.81 1.29 21.89
C LEU A 67 -17.60 0.34 22.83
N LYS A 68 -18.72 -0.23 22.40
CA LYS A 68 -19.46 -1.22 23.21
C LYS A 68 -18.64 -2.51 23.33
N ALA A 69 -18.34 -2.93 24.56
CA ALA A 69 -17.43 -4.04 24.86
C ALA A 69 -17.83 -5.38 24.22
N SER A 70 -19.13 -5.60 23.97
CA SER A 70 -19.64 -6.82 23.33
C SER A 70 -19.19 -7.02 21.88
N SER A 71 -18.72 -5.97 21.19
CA SER A 71 -18.28 -6.06 19.80
C SER A 71 -16.76 -6.25 19.63
N LEU A 72 -16.00 -6.24 20.74
CA LEU A 72 -14.55 -6.16 20.73
C LEU A 72 -13.92 -7.44 21.29
N SER A 73 -13.28 -8.20 20.41
CA SER A 73 -12.58 -9.44 20.78
C SER A 73 -11.11 -9.17 21.15
N ILE A 74 -10.72 -9.57 22.36
CA ILE A 74 -9.32 -9.59 22.80
C ILE A 74 -8.61 -10.76 22.10
N SER A 75 -7.43 -10.53 21.51
CA SER A 75 -6.72 -11.60 20.80
C SER A 75 -5.20 -11.45 20.86
N GLY A 76 -4.54 -12.58 21.14
CA GLY A 76 -3.08 -12.78 21.02
C GLY A 76 -2.19 -11.72 21.66
N LYS A 77 -1.05 -11.47 21.01
CA LYS A 77 -0.03 -10.49 21.40
C LYS A 77 -0.05 -9.35 20.39
N GLY A 78 -0.08 -8.11 20.89
CA GLY A 78 -0.04 -6.90 20.06
C GLY A 78 1.37 -6.55 19.62
N ASP A 79 1.51 -6.14 18.36
CA ASP A 79 2.70 -5.44 17.87
C ASP A 79 2.40 -3.93 17.83
N LEU A 80 3.06 -3.17 18.70
CA LEU A 80 2.86 -1.72 18.78
C LEU A 80 3.45 -0.99 17.57
N ASN A 81 4.51 -1.51 16.94
CA ASN A 81 5.16 -0.86 15.81
C ASN A 81 4.24 -0.91 14.62
N GLU A 82 3.71 -2.09 14.29
CA GLU A 82 2.71 -2.22 13.23
C GLU A 82 1.47 -1.36 13.52
N ALA A 83 1.02 -1.33 14.79
CA ALA A 83 -0.14 -0.55 15.19
C ALA A 83 0.10 0.96 15.06
N LEU A 84 1.31 1.42 15.42
CA LEU A 84 1.70 2.82 15.31
C LEU A 84 1.85 3.23 13.85
N SER A 85 2.49 2.41 13.02
CA SER A 85 2.54 2.62 11.57
C SER A 85 1.12 2.71 10.99
N PHE A 86 0.22 1.78 11.35
CA PHE A 86 -1.17 1.83 10.90
C PHE A 86 -1.87 3.14 11.31
N ALA A 87 -1.66 3.59 12.55
CA ALA A 87 -2.23 4.84 13.05
C ALA A 87 -1.70 6.08 12.33
N LEU A 88 -0.38 6.13 12.09
CA LEU A 88 0.25 7.21 11.34
C LEU A 88 -0.25 7.28 9.90
N GLN A 89 -0.45 6.15 9.21
CA GLN A 89 -1.03 6.17 7.87
C GLN A 89 -2.43 6.78 7.84
N LEU A 90 -3.28 6.40 8.81
CA LEU A 90 -4.62 6.98 8.92
C LEU A 90 -4.58 8.48 9.21
N LEU A 91 -3.63 8.93 10.04
CA LEU A 91 -3.42 10.35 10.28
C LEU A 91 -2.96 11.07 9.02
N VAL A 92 -2.00 10.53 8.27
CA VAL A 92 -1.52 11.12 7.01
C VAL A 92 -2.65 11.23 5.99
N GLU A 93 -3.51 10.22 5.87
CA GLU A 93 -4.71 10.28 5.03
C GLU A 93 -5.67 11.41 5.45
N GLU A 94 -5.78 11.68 6.74
CA GLU A 94 -6.67 12.73 7.27
C GLU A 94 -6.05 14.13 7.22
N MET A 95 -4.75 14.26 7.49
CA MET A 95 -3.98 15.51 7.35
C MET A 95 -4.06 16.06 5.93
N ARG A 96 -4.07 15.19 4.91
CA ARG A 96 -4.25 15.59 3.50
C ARG A 96 -5.62 16.19 3.20
N LYS A 97 -6.65 15.83 3.98
CA LYS A 97 -8.00 16.38 3.84
C LYS A 97 -8.21 17.64 4.67
N ILE A 98 -7.52 17.73 5.81
CA ILE A 98 -7.64 18.82 6.77
C ILE A 98 -6.24 19.25 7.18
N GLY A 99 -5.73 20.29 6.53
CA GLY A 99 -4.50 20.96 6.95
C GLY A 99 -4.70 21.79 8.22
N GLY A 100 -3.59 22.11 8.92
CA GLY A 100 -3.59 23.07 10.02
C GLY A 100 -4.19 22.58 11.34
N LYS A 101 -4.39 21.28 11.52
CA LYS A 101 -4.81 20.68 12.80
C LYS A 101 -3.69 19.86 13.43
N ILE A 102 -3.61 19.94 14.76
CA ILE A 102 -2.67 19.14 15.55
C ILE A 102 -3.08 17.67 15.46
N SER A 103 -2.16 16.83 15.01
CA SER A 103 -2.36 15.40 14.95
C SER A 103 -1.80 14.74 16.21
N ARG A 104 -2.65 13.95 16.87
CA ARG A 104 -2.32 13.34 18.16
C ARG A 104 -2.76 11.90 18.21
N ILE A 105 -1.90 11.04 18.76
CA ILE A 105 -2.18 9.63 19.03
C ILE A 105 -2.20 9.42 20.54
N LEU A 106 -3.28 8.84 21.06
CA LEU A 106 -3.33 8.35 22.43
C LEU A 106 -3.20 6.82 22.43
N ILE A 107 -2.21 6.27 23.12
CA ILE A 107 -1.99 4.82 23.27
C ILE A 107 -2.43 4.40 24.68
N ILE A 108 -3.32 3.41 24.79
CA ILE A 108 -3.69 2.83 26.09
C ILE A 108 -3.32 1.35 26.07
N SER A 109 -2.39 0.96 26.95
CA SER A 109 -1.82 -0.40 27.03
C SER A 109 -1.34 -0.70 28.45
N ASP A 110 -0.88 -1.92 28.72
CA ASP A 110 -0.18 -2.28 29.95
C ASP A 110 1.35 -2.25 29.84
N GLY A 111 1.89 -2.00 28.65
CA GLY A 111 3.33 -1.86 28.42
C GLY A 111 4.12 -3.18 28.41
N LEU A 112 3.46 -4.34 28.50
CA LEU A 112 4.11 -5.67 28.52
C LEU A 112 4.47 -6.21 27.12
N GLN A 113 4.53 -5.34 26.12
CA GLN A 113 4.81 -5.75 24.75
C GLN A 113 6.31 -6.03 24.64
N ASN A 114 6.68 -7.30 24.37
CA ASN A 114 8.09 -7.61 24.11
C ASN A 114 8.52 -6.84 22.85
N PHE A 115 9.35 -5.83 23.08
CA PHE A 115 10.00 -5.08 22.03
C PHE A 115 11.48 -5.44 22.03
N SER A 116 11.94 -5.92 20.88
CA SER A 116 13.31 -5.69 20.48
C SER A 116 13.33 -4.26 19.94
N ASN A 117 14.19 -3.38 20.45
CA ASN A 117 14.53 -2.12 19.79
C ASN A 117 15.00 -2.47 18.37
N SER A 118 14.10 -2.38 17.41
CA SER A 118 14.39 -2.66 16.02
C SER A 118 14.52 -1.33 15.30
N GLU A 119 15.43 -1.26 14.35
CA GLU A 119 15.63 -0.09 13.47
C GLU A 119 14.31 0.44 12.89
N ARG A 120 13.40 -0.48 12.53
CA ARG A 120 12.06 -0.15 12.04
C ARG A 120 11.21 0.68 13.00
N PHE A 121 11.36 0.48 14.31
CA PHE A 121 10.58 1.21 15.30
C PHE A 121 11.10 2.65 15.44
N GLU A 122 12.42 2.84 15.41
CA GLU A 122 13.03 4.18 15.37
C GLU A 122 12.59 4.93 14.12
N ASP A 123 12.58 4.28 12.96
CA ASP A 123 12.10 4.88 11.71
C ASP A 123 10.65 5.34 11.81
N THR A 124 9.76 4.52 12.40
CA THR A 124 8.35 4.88 12.63
C THR A 124 8.24 6.08 13.57
N LEU A 125 9.06 6.15 14.63
CA LEU A 125 9.06 7.28 15.55
C LEU A 125 9.62 8.56 14.94
N ASN A 126 10.73 8.47 14.22
CA ASN A 126 11.30 9.58 13.46
C ASN A 126 10.30 10.10 12.43
N THR A 127 9.49 9.22 11.86
CA THR A 127 8.40 9.61 10.98
C THR A 127 7.27 10.32 11.71
N ALA A 128 6.85 9.86 12.89
CA ALA A 128 5.88 10.57 13.71
C ALA A 128 6.38 11.98 14.08
N LEU A 129 7.66 12.11 14.45
CA LEU A 129 8.32 13.38 14.72
C LEU A 129 8.34 14.30 13.50
N GLY A 130 8.78 13.76 12.36
CA GLY A 130 8.79 14.45 11.08
C GLY A 130 7.40 14.67 10.48
N LEU A 131 6.32 14.32 11.17
CA LEU A 131 4.95 14.69 10.82
C LEU A 131 4.32 15.63 11.86
N GLY A 132 5.07 16.01 12.90
CA GLY A 132 4.56 16.80 14.03
C GLY A 132 3.48 16.07 14.83
N VAL A 133 3.48 14.74 14.84
CA VAL A 133 2.47 13.94 15.57
C VAL A 133 2.88 13.80 17.04
N ILE A 134 2.00 14.23 17.94
CA ILE A 134 2.18 14.09 19.39
C ILE A 134 1.64 12.72 19.83
N ILE A 135 2.42 11.93 20.57
CA ILE A 135 1.98 10.62 21.05
C ILE A 135 1.90 10.59 22.58
N ASP A 136 0.68 10.59 23.10
CA ASP A 136 0.39 10.40 24.51
C ASP A 136 0.25 8.91 24.81
N SER A 137 0.71 8.46 25.98
CA SER A 137 0.66 7.05 26.36
C SER A 137 0.19 6.82 27.80
N PHE A 138 -0.68 5.82 27.93
CA PHE A 138 -1.29 5.37 29.18
C PHE A 138 -0.86 3.94 29.41
N GLN A 139 -0.19 3.73 30.54
CA GLN A 139 0.14 2.41 31.04
C GLN A 139 -0.79 2.03 32.19
N LEU A 140 -1.50 0.91 32.02
CA LEU A 140 -2.36 0.30 33.03
C LEU A 140 -1.66 -0.90 33.66
N GLY A 141 -1.47 -0.91 34.97
CA GLY A 141 -0.86 -2.04 35.65
C GLY A 141 -0.52 -1.77 37.11
N LEU A 142 0.00 -2.80 37.79
CA LEU A 142 0.43 -2.71 39.19
C LEU A 142 1.91 -2.33 39.32
N THR A 143 2.77 -2.91 38.49
CA THR A 143 4.21 -2.64 38.47
C THR A 143 4.58 -1.72 37.32
N GLN A 144 5.39 -0.71 37.62
CA GLN A 144 5.99 0.15 36.61
C GLN A 144 7.44 -0.30 36.44
N ASP A 145 7.78 -0.81 35.27
CA ASP A 145 9.18 -1.05 34.93
C ASP A 145 9.82 0.29 34.59
N PHE A 146 10.58 0.85 35.54
CA PHE A 146 11.16 2.19 35.41
C PHE A 146 12.36 2.24 34.47
N SER A 147 13.08 1.12 34.30
CA SER A 147 14.36 1.08 33.59
C SER A 147 14.22 1.00 32.06
N ASN A 148 13.13 0.43 31.52
CA ASN A 148 12.98 0.27 30.07
C ASN A 148 11.52 0.33 29.59
N ASN A 149 10.84 1.45 29.86
CA ASN A 149 9.46 1.64 29.47
C ASN A 149 9.33 2.27 28.07
N ILE A 150 8.91 1.46 27.10
CA ILE A 150 8.80 1.92 25.71
C ILE A 150 7.73 3.01 25.54
N LEU A 151 6.61 2.93 26.26
CA LEU A 151 5.54 3.94 26.19
C LEU A 151 6.05 5.31 26.66
N LYS A 152 6.78 5.32 27.78
CA LYS A 152 7.44 6.53 28.30
C LYS A 152 8.43 7.10 27.28
N ARG A 153 9.19 6.24 26.60
CA ARG A 153 10.15 6.64 25.57
C ARG A 153 9.45 7.27 24.36
N ILE A 154 8.37 6.66 23.85
CA ILE A 154 7.57 7.16 22.73
C ILE A 154 7.04 8.56 23.03
N SER A 155 6.40 8.71 24.20
CA SER A 155 5.82 10.00 24.59
C SER A 155 6.88 11.07 24.76
N ARG A 156 8.00 10.75 25.43
CA ARG A 156 9.11 11.70 25.58
C ARG A 156 9.66 12.17 24.24
N LEU A 157 9.88 11.26 23.29
CA LEU A 157 10.42 11.61 21.97
C LEU A 157 9.44 12.51 21.21
N THR A 158 8.17 12.14 21.18
CA THR A 158 7.11 12.85 20.43
C THR A 158 6.51 14.04 21.16
N ARG A 159 7.13 14.51 22.26
CA ARG A 159 6.64 15.61 23.12
C ARG A 159 5.22 15.37 23.66
N GLY A 160 4.81 14.12 23.77
CA GLY A 160 3.59 13.73 24.45
C GLY A 160 3.82 13.41 25.92
N GLU A 161 2.74 13.12 26.62
CA GLU A 161 2.79 12.77 28.03
C GLU A 161 2.60 11.28 28.28
N PHE A 162 3.28 10.80 29.31
CA PHE A 162 3.19 9.44 29.80
C PHE A 162 2.48 9.41 31.15
N GLY A 163 1.41 8.63 31.25
CA GLY A 163 0.70 8.37 32.50
C GLY A 163 0.75 6.89 32.87
N PHE A 164 1.19 6.59 34.09
CA PHE A 164 1.09 5.25 34.68
C PHE A 164 -0.03 5.24 35.73
N PHE A 165 -0.98 4.32 35.59
CA PHE A 165 -2.18 4.29 36.43
C PHE A 165 -2.37 2.94 37.10
N ARG A 166 -2.42 2.99 38.45
CA ARG A 166 -2.81 1.88 39.34
C ARG A 166 -4.29 1.92 39.75
N ASN A 167 -4.92 3.09 39.63
CA ASN A 167 -6.30 3.30 40.04
C ASN A 167 -7.20 3.53 38.81
N PRO A 168 -8.28 2.75 38.63
CA PRO A 168 -9.23 2.93 37.53
C PRO A 168 -9.81 4.35 37.41
N LYS A 169 -10.18 4.97 38.55
CA LYS A 169 -10.74 6.32 38.56
C LYS A 169 -9.72 7.35 38.09
N ALA A 170 -8.45 7.18 38.49
CA ALA A 170 -7.37 8.04 38.05
C ALA A 170 -7.12 7.92 36.54
N ALA A 171 -7.15 6.71 35.98
CA ALA A 171 -7.03 6.49 34.54
C ALA A 171 -8.16 7.19 33.75
N ILE A 172 -9.41 7.03 34.20
CA ILE A 172 -10.57 7.65 33.55
C ILE A 172 -10.51 9.19 33.62
N ASN A 173 -10.08 9.74 34.76
CA ASN A 173 -9.92 11.19 34.96
C ASN A 173 -8.77 11.74 34.12
N ALA A 174 -7.64 11.02 34.06
CA ALA A 174 -6.55 11.38 33.17
C ALA A 174 -6.99 11.39 31.71
N GLY A 175 -7.83 10.45 31.27
CA GLY A 175 -8.45 10.50 29.94
C GLY A 175 -9.13 11.84 29.63
N ARG A 176 -9.77 12.47 30.62
CA ARG A 176 -10.37 13.81 30.47
C ARG A 176 -9.31 14.92 30.39
N ALA A 177 -8.28 14.85 31.24
CA ALA A 177 -7.21 15.84 31.28
C ALA A 177 -6.38 15.86 29.97
N PHE A 178 -6.14 14.69 29.38
CA PHE A 178 -5.47 14.58 28.08
C PHE A 178 -6.34 15.11 26.92
N ALA A 179 -7.67 14.97 27.01
CA ALA A 179 -8.58 15.48 25.99
C ALA A 179 -8.60 17.02 25.92
N SER A 180 -8.48 17.71 27.05
CA SER A 180 -8.50 19.18 27.13
C SER A 180 -7.27 19.87 26.56
N LYS A 181 -6.22 19.12 26.18
CA LYS A 181 -4.98 19.72 25.67
C LYS A 181 -5.11 20.16 24.22
N LYS A 182 -4.75 21.42 23.98
CA LYS A 182 -4.54 22.03 22.66
C LYS A 182 -3.21 22.78 22.72
N GLU A 183 -2.10 22.05 22.84
CA GLU A 183 -0.79 22.68 22.68
C GLU A 183 -0.59 23.02 21.21
N LEU A 184 -0.58 24.32 20.91
CA LEU A 184 -0.22 24.84 19.60
C LEU A 184 1.30 24.65 19.45
N VAL A 185 1.69 23.53 18.86
CA VAL A 185 3.05 23.36 18.35
C VAL A 185 3.00 23.79 16.89
N ASP A 186 3.97 24.61 16.47
CA ASP A 186 4.17 24.92 15.05
C ASP A 186 4.41 23.61 14.30
N THR A 187 3.36 23.11 13.65
CA THR A 187 3.46 21.94 12.79
C THR A 187 4.10 22.37 11.49
N PRO A 188 5.17 21.72 11.02
CA PRO A 188 5.79 22.09 9.76
C PRO A 188 4.77 21.89 8.63
N ASP A 189 4.62 22.90 7.77
CA ASP A 189 3.72 22.82 6.62
C ASP A 189 4.35 21.98 5.50
N TYR A 190 4.21 20.65 5.63
CA TYR A 190 4.73 19.67 4.67
C TYR A 190 4.02 19.67 3.32
N LEU A 191 2.92 20.41 3.16
CA LEU A 191 2.12 20.45 1.93
C LEU A 191 2.39 21.69 1.08
N SER A 192 3.17 22.65 1.60
CA SER A 192 3.69 23.76 0.82
C SER A 192 4.58 23.25 -0.32
N SER A 193 4.30 23.72 -1.53
CA SER A 193 4.75 23.17 -2.83
C SER A 193 6.27 23.15 -3.05
N GLY A 194 7.08 23.71 -2.14
CA GLY A 194 8.52 23.90 -2.28
C GLY A 194 9.42 22.75 -1.80
N GLN A 195 8.91 21.73 -1.09
CA GLN A 195 9.75 20.67 -0.49
C GLN A 195 9.34 19.23 -0.84
N LYS A 196 8.80 18.99 -2.04
CA LYS A 196 8.38 17.64 -2.47
C LYS A 196 9.52 16.61 -2.44
N GLU A 197 10.75 17.01 -2.74
CA GLU A 197 11.89 16.08 -2.85
C GLU A 197 12.39 15.51 -1.52
N LYS A 198 12.21 16.22 -0.39
CA LYS A 198 12.64 15.73 0.94
C LYS A 198 11.56 14.96 1.71
N SER A 199 10.33 14.89 1.19
CA SER A 199 9.19 14.24 1.87
C SER A 199 9.08 12.72 1.60
N ALA A 200 9.67 12.25 0.50
CA ALA A 200 9.65 10.85 0.07
C ALA A 200 10.35 9.81 0.98
N PRO A 201 11.34 10.14 1.84
CA PRO A 201 12.00 9.14 2.70
C PRO A 201 11.07 8.55 3.79
N LEU A 202 10.19 9.38 4.37
CA LEU A 202 9.46 9.06 5.59
C LEU A 202 8.28 8.09 5.39
N LEU A 203 7.64 8.11 4.22
CA LEU A 203 6.50 7.23 3.94
C LEU A 203 6.89 5.74 3.96
N ASN A 204 8.15 5.40 3.68
CA ASN A 204 8.60 4.01 3.62
C ASN A 204 8.57 3.30 4.98
N ALA A 205 8.81 4.05 6.06
CA ALA A 205 8.81 3.52 7.43
C ALA A 205 7.40 3.11 7.88
N ILE A 206 6.39 3.83 7.37
CA ILE A 206 5.00 3.62 7.76
C ILE A 206 4.32 2.51 6.94
N ALA A 207 4.83 2.18 5.75
CA ALA A 207 4.21 1.23 4.85
C ALA A 207 4.11 -0.18 5.45
N LEU A 208 2.90 -0.74 5.52
CA LEU A 208 2.65 -2.05 6.13
C LEU A 208 2.65 -3.18 5.10
N PRO A 209 3.10 -4.39 5.48
CA PRO A 209 3.02 -5.53 4.60
C PRO A 209 1.56 -5.95 4.34
N LEU A 210 1.35 -6.63 3.22
CA LEU A 210 0.07 -7.29 2.95
C LEU A 210 -0.18 -8.40 3.98
N LYS A 211 -1.41 -8.47 4.52
CA LYS A 211 -1.81 -9.48 5.50
C LYS A 211 -1.82 -10.86 4.85
N ARG A 212 -1.11 -11.81 5.48
CA ARG A 212 -1.22 -13.25 5.19
C ARG A 212 -2.34 -13.85 6.04
N LEU A 213 -3.17 -14.69 5.44
CA LEU A 213 -4.14 -15.48 6.18
C LEU A 213 -3.44 -16.58 6.97
N SER A 214 -3.97 -16.87 8.15
CA SER A 214 -3.63 -18.06 8.91
C SER A 214 -4.18 -19.32 8.25
N VAL A 215 -3.58 -20.48 8.55
CA VAL A 215 -4.04 -21.79 8.04
C VAL A 215 -5.52 -22.03 8.36
N LEU A 216 -5.98 -21.58 9.53
CA LEU A 216 -7.39 -21.71 9.93
C LEU A 216 -8.32 -20.84 9.05
N GLU A 217 -7.94 -19.58 8.79
CA GLU A 217 -8.68 -18.69 7.90
C GLU A 217 -8.73 -19.24 6.46
N ILE A 218 -7.62 -19.83 6.00
CA ILE A 218 -7.55 -20.51 4.69
C ILE A 218 -8.55 -21.69 4.64
N ARG A 219 -8.53 -22.56 5.67
CA ARG A 219 -9.44 -23.72 5.74
C ARG A 219 -10.92 -23.28 5.74
N TYR A 220 -11.24 -22.22 6.48
CA TYR A 220 -12.59 -21.67 6.50
C TYR A 220 -13.04 -21.14 5.14
N MET A 221 -12.12 -20.50 4.40
CA MET A 221 -12.40 -20.00 3.05
C MET A 221 -12.58 -21.13 2.02
N MET A 222 -11.86 -22.24 2.17
CA MET A 222 -12.04 -23.42 1.31
C MET A 222 -13.41 -24.08 1.53
N ASN A 223 -13.88 -24.13 2.79
CA ASN A 223 -15.16 -24.76 3.12
C ASN A 223 -16.38 -23.93 2.69
N ASN A 224 -16.30 -22.59 2.73
CA ASN A 224 -17.46 -21.74 2.49
C ASN A 224 -17.72 -21.41 1.00
N ASN A 225 -16.89 -21.88 0.06
CA ASN A 225 -17.03 -21.67 -1.39
C ASN A 225 -17.29 -20.21 -1.83
N ASP A 226 -16.86 -19.25 -1.01
CA ASP A 226 -17.21 -17.85 -1.13
C ASP A 226 -16.35 -17.19 -2.23
N LYS A 227 -16.84 -17.26 -3.48
CA LYS A 227 -16.07 -16.93 -4.70
C LYS A 227 -15.51 -15.50 -4.72
N SER A 228 -16.14 -14.58 -3.98
CA SER A 228 -15.77 -13.17 -3.91
C SER A 228 -14.51 -12.92 -3.06
N LYS A 229 -14.19 -13.80 -2.11
CA LYS A 229 -13.05 -13.62 -1.19
C LYS A 229 -11.73 -14.20 -1.71
N THR A 230 -11.79 -15.04 -2.74
CA THR A 230 -10.63 -15.70 -3.36
C THR A 230 -10.23 -15.11 -4.72
N THR A 231 -10.89 -14.03 -5.15
CA THR A 231 -10.57 -13.33 -6.39
C THR A 231 -9.70 -12.12 -6.10
N CYS A 232 -8.56 -12.04 -6.78
CA CYS A 232 -7.69 -10.89 -6.72
C CYS A 232 -8.39 -9.69 -7.34
N GLN A 233 -8.41 -8.58 -6.63
CA GLN A 233 -9.12 -7.38 -7.10
C GLN A 233 -8.32 -6.59 -8.16
N ILE A 234 -7.04 -6.90 -8.37
CA ILE A 234 -6.22 -6.23 -9.39
C ILE A 234 -6.41 -6.88 -10.76
N CYS A 235 -6.36 -8.22 -10.84
CA CYS A 235 -6.52 -8.96 -12.10
C CYS A 235 -7.89 -9.62 -12.27
N HIS A 236 -8.75 -9.55 -11.25
CA HIS A 236 -10.08 -10.19 -11.20
C HIS A 236 -10.07 -11.73 -11.36
N SER A 237 -8.90 -12.37 -11.27
CA SER A 237 -8.74 -13.83 -11.37
C SER A 237 -8.47 -14.48 -10.00
N ARG A 238 -8.73 -15.79 -9.91
CA ARG A 238 -8.34 -16.65 -8.78
C ARG A 238 -6.89 -17.10 -8.88
N LYS A 239 -6.39 -17.28 -10.09
CA LYS A 239 -5.00 -17.62 -10.35
C LYS A 239 -4.19 -16.38 -10.67
N ALA A 240 -2.95 -16.36 -10.21
CA ALA A 240 -2.04 -15.29 -10.52
C ALA A 240 -1.67 -15.36 -12.01
N PRO A 241 -1.84 -14.27 -12.80
CA PRO A 241 -1.58 -14.29 -14.23
C PRO A 241 -0.11 -14.53 -14.59
N LEU A 242 0.82 -14.21 -13.68
CA LEU A 242 2.26 -14.36 -13.92
C LEU A 242 2.79 -15.75 -13.55
N THR A 243 2.33 -16.31 -12.44
CA THR A 243 2.91 -17.54 -11.87
C THR A 243 1.99 -18.75 -12.00
N ASP A 244 0.77 -18.56 -12.52
CA ASP A 244 -0.37 -19.50 -12.50
C ASP A 244 -0.69 -20.04 -11.09
N ALA A 245 -0.13 -19.45 -10.04
CA ALA A 245 -0.29 -19.92 -8.68
C ALA A 245 -1.70 -19.63 -8.17
N ASP A 246 -2.23 -20.57 -7.39
CA ASP A 246 -3.53 -20.40 -6.74
C ASP A 246 -3.51 -19.26 -5.71
N PHE A 247 -4.69 -18.66 -5.51
CA PHE A 247 -4.88 -17.62 -4.50
C PHE A 247 -4.47 -18.07 -3.09
N PHE A 248 -4.51 -19.36 -2.75
CA PHE A 248 -4.11 -19.81 -1.42
C PHE A 248 -2.60 -19.69 -1.16
N SER A 249 -1.78 -19.75 -2.22
CA SER A 249 -0.33 -19.62 -2.15
C SER A 249 0.09 -18.14 -2.13
N GLU A 250 -0.40 -17.39 -3.11
CA GLU A 250 0.01 -16.00 -3.34
C GLU A 250 -0.97 -14.94 -2.82
N GLY A 251 -2.19 -15.32 -2.46
CA GLY A 251 -3.22 -14.39 -2.03
C GLY A 251 -2.87 -13.72 -0.71
N ARG A 252 -2.97 -12.40 -0.71
CA ARG A 252 -2.79 -11.56 0.47
C ARG A 252 -3.92 -10.53 0.54
N PHE A 253 -4.06 -9.90 1.70
CA PHE A 253 -5.14 -8.97 1.96
C PHE A 253 -4.59 -7.61 2.37
N CYS A 254 -5.24 -6.54 1.91
CA CYS A 254 -4.96 -5.21 2.43
C CYS A 254 -5.39 -5.17 3.92
N PRO A 255 -4.51 -4.78 4.87
CA PRO A 255 -4.87 -4.69 6.29
C PRO A 255 -5.92 -3.61 6.57
N SER A 256 -6.06 -2.61 5.70
CA SER A 256 -7.01 -1.50 5.90
C SER A 256 -8.41 -1.81 5.34
N CYS A 257 -8.53 -2.23 4.08
CA CYS A 257 -9.83 -2.47 3.43
C CYS A 257 -10.22 -3.96 3.32
N GLY A 258 -9.32 -4.88 3.65
CA GLY A 258 -9.58 -6.33 3.58
C GLY A 258 -9.74 -6.87 2.17
N ARG A 259 -9.36 -6.13 1.11
CA ARG A 259 -9.43 -6.63 -0.26
C ARG A 259 -8.30 -7.59 -0.59
N ALA A 260 -8.67 -8.66 -1.29
CA ALA A 260 -7.80 -9.72 -1.78
C ALA A 260 -6.95 -9.26 -2.98
N MET A 261 -5.68 -9.63 -2.99
CA MET A 261 -4.78 -9.44 -4.13
C MET A 261 -3.71 -10.54 -4.16
N HIS A 262 -3.31 -10.99 -5.36
CA HIS A 262 -2.11 -11.81 -5.50
C HIS A 262 -0.87 -10.98 -5.21
N LEU A 263 0.11 -11.62 -4.57
CA LEU A 263 1.38 -11.01 -4.23
C LEU A 263 2.15 -10.57 -5.49
N SER A 264 2.08 -11.35 -6.57
CA SER A 264 2.63 -11.02 -7.89
C SER A 264 1.95 -9.79 -8.53
N CYS A 265 0.63 -9.75 -8.56
CA CYS A 265 -0.13 -8.59 -9.06
C CYS A 265 0.16 -7.31 -8.25
N ALA A 266 0.27 -7.42 -6.93
CA ALA A 266 0.61 -6.29 -6.06
C ALA A 266 2.01 -5.74 -6.37
N ALA A 267 2.96 -6.61 -6.71
CA ALA A 267 4.33 -6.22 -7.00
C ALA A 267 4.49 -5.59 -8.40
N LEU A 268 3.75 -6.07 -9.40
CA LEU A 268 3.60 -5.35 -10.68
C LEU A 268 2.99 -3.97 -10.47
N TRP A 269 1.96 -3.87 -9.63
CA TRP A 269 1.33 -2.59 -9.31
C TRP A 269 2.33 -1.63 -8.64
N ALA A 270 3.11 -2.13 -7.69
CA ALA A 270 4.12 -1.32 -7.01
C ALA A 270 5.17 -0.74 -7.96
N LYS A 271 5.62 -1.54 -8.94
CA LYS A 271 6.57 -1.09 -9.96
C LYS A 271 6.03 0.05 -10.84
N LYS A 272 4.71 0.12 -11.05
CA LYS A 272 4.06 1.19 -11.83
C LYS A 272 3.80 2.48 -11.04
N THR A 273 4.03 2.48 -9.72
CA THR A 273 3.79 3.67 -8.87
C THR A 273 5.04 4.52 -8.69
N GLU A 274 4.87 5.82 -8.43
CA GLU A 274 5.95 6.81 -8.27
C GLU A 274 6.89 6.57 -7.06
N TYR A 275 6.53 5.66 -6.15
CA TYR A 275 7.31 5.38 -4.94
C TYR A 275 8.46 4.39 -5.22
N LYS A 276 9.31 4.12 -4.21
CA LYS A 276 10.32 3.04 -4.28
C LYS A 276 9.66 1.76 -4.79
N LYS A 277 10.35 0.99 -5.65
CA LYS A 277 9.84 -0.20 -6.37
C LYS A 277 9.01 -1.19 -5.55
N ASN A 278 9.21 -1.29 -4.23
CA ASN A 278 8.54 -2.24 -3.34
C ASN A 278 7.42 -1.64 -2.49
N ILE A 279 7.05 -0.37 -2.69
CA ILE A 279 6.03 0.33 -1.90
C ILE A 279 4.98 0.89 -2.85
N PHE A 280 3.72 0.74 -2.48
CA PHE A 280 2.61 1.14 -3.34
C PHE A 280 1.38 1.51 -2.52
N ARG A 281 0.44 2.21 -3.15
CA ARG A 281 -0.87 2.48 -2.56
C ARG A 281 -1.86 1.42 -3.00
N CYS A 282 -2.65 0.91 -2.05
CA CYS A 282 -3.76 0.03 -2.38
C CYS A 282 -4.64 0.68 -3.46
N PRO A 283 -4.96 0.01 -4.57
CA PRO A 283 -5.77 0.58 -5.65
C PRO A 283 -7.17 1.02 -5.21
N PHE A 284 -7.64 0.55 -4.05
CA PHE A 284 -9.01 0.72 -3.60
C PHE A 284 -9.18 1.66 -2.42
N CYS A 285 -8.23 1.65 -1.48
CA CYS A 285 -8.31 2.49 -0.29
C CYS A 285 -7.12 3.43 -0.14
N TYR A 286 -6.17 3.43 -1.09
CA TYR A 286 -4.96 4.26 -1.12
C TYR A 286 -4.01 4.11 0.08
N PHE A 287 -4.28 3.13 0.95
CA PHE A 287 -3.46 2.75 2.08
C PHE A 287 -2.07 2.32 1.61
N LEU A 288 -1.02 2.73 2.33
CA LEU A 288 0.36 2.52 1.90
C LEU A 288 0.85 1.13 2.31
N LEU A 289 1.25 0.36 1.30
CA LEU A 289 1.60 -1.04 1.42
C LEU A 289 3.03 -1.29 0.98
N LYS A 290 3.67 -2.27 1.61
CA LYS A 290 5.03 -2.71 1.30
C LYS A 290 5.05 -4.18 0.88
N ILE A 291 5.91 -4.46 -0.08
CA ILE A 291 6.18 -5.81 -0.57
C ILE A 291 7.62 -6.18 -0.20
N SER A 292 7.85 -7.45 0.11
CA SER A 292 9.19 -7.94 0.41
C SER A 292 10.07 -7.87 -0.83
N HIS A 293 11.35 -7.56 -0.65
CA HIS A 293 12.30 -7.47 -1.76
C HIS A 293 12.46 -8.81 -2.50
N SER A 294 12.29 -9.95 -1.83
CA SER A 294 12.34 -11.27 -2.45
C SER A 294 11.28 -11.45 -3.55
N VAL A 295 10.07 -10.93 -3.32
CA VAL A 295 8.99 -10.98 -4.31
C VAL A 295 9.29 -10.07 -5.48
N MET A 296 9.85 -8.88 -5.22
CA MET A 296 10.25 -7.95 -6.28
C MET A 296 11.31 -8.57 -7.19
N LYS A 297 12.30 -9.28 -6.62
CA LYS A 297 13.32 -10.00 -7.39
C LYS A 297 12.72 -11.07 -8.29
N LEU A 298 11.75 -11.85 -7.77
CA LEU A 298 11.06 -12.88 -8.57
C LEU A 298 10.39 -12.30 -9.82
N ILE A 299 9.82 -11.11 -9.73
CA ILE A 299 9.19 -10.45 -10.89
C ILE A 299 10.22 -9.87 -11.83
N GLU A 300 11.28 -9.23 -11.32
CA GLU A 300 12.38 -8.75 -12.15
C GLU A 300 13.05 -9.92 -12.92
N ASP A 301 13.17 -11.09 -12.29
CA ASP A 301 13.70 -12.30 -12.93
C ASP A 301 12.72 -12.90 -13.94
N TYR A 302 11.41 -12.84 -13.70
CA TYR A 302 10.38 -13.27 -14.65
C TYR A 302 10.39 -12.40 -15.92
N GLU A 303 10.39 -11.08 -15.77
CA GLU A 303 10.50 -10.14 -16.91
C GLU A 303 11.81 -10.31 -17.67
N ARG A 304 12.93 -10.57 -16.98
CA ARG A 304 14.21 -10.89 -17.64
C ARG A 304 14.17 -12.19 -18.42
N LYS A 305 13.35 -13.17 -18.01
CA LYS A 305 13.14 -14.42 -18.74
C LYS A 305 12.24 -14.21 -19.96
N ASP A 306 11.17 -13.42 -19.84
CA ASP A 306 10.33 -13.02 -20.98
C ASP A 306 11.12 -12.19 -22.01
N GLN A 307 12.02 -11.32 -21.56
CA GLN A 307 12.92 -10.57 -22.46
C GLN A 307 14.01 -11.44 -23.11
N LYS A 308 14.27 -12.65 -22.59
CA LYS A 308 15.22 -13.61 -23.18
C LYS A 308 14.57 -14.54 -24.21
N ILE A 309 13.26 -14.47 -24.42
CA ILE A 309 12.57 -15.27 -25.44
C ILE A 309 12.25 -14.34 -26.63
N HIS A 310 12.96 -14.62 -27.73
CA HIS A 310 13.05 -13.91 -29.02
C HIS A 310 14.12 -12.82 -29.18
N ILE A 311 15.38 -13.20 -28.92
CA ILE A 311 16.42 -12.95 -29.93
C ILE A 311 16.96 -14.33 -30.32
N ILE A 312 16.29 -14.96 -31.29
CA ILE A 312 16.96 -15.99 -32.08
C ILE A 312 18.05 -15.22 -32.83
N ASN A 313 19.29 -15.35 -32.35
CA ASN A 313 20.50 -14.97 -33.07
C ASN A 313 20.65 -15.93 -34.26
N ASP A 314 19.78 -15.81 -35.25
CA ASP A 314 20.10 -16.23 -36.61
C ASP A 314 20.71 -15.00 -37.29
N MET A 315 21.99 -14.76 -36.99
CA MET A 315 22.87 -14.03 -37.90
C MET A 315 23.18 -14.91 -39.12
N GLU A 316 22.15 -15.35 -39.83
CA GLU A 316 22.26 -15.55 -41.26
C GLU A 316 21.73 -14.28 -41.91
N LYS A 317 22.57 -13.65 -42.73
CA LYS A 317 22.28 -12.41 -43.46
C LYS A 317 21.09 -12.61 -44.41
N ASN A 318 19.87 -12.57 -43.87
CA ASN A 318 18.65 -12.63 -44.64
C ASN A 318 18.46 -11.28 -45.33
N ALA A 319 18.63 -11.27 -46.64
CA ALA A 319 18.44 -10.07 -47.45
C ALA A 319 16.99 -10.02 -47.94
N ALA A 320 16.35 -8.87 -47.83
CA ALA A 320 15.02 -8.66 -48.41
C ALA A 320 15.13 -8.59 -49.94
N LYS A 321 14.58 -9.58 -50.65
CA LYS A 321 14.38 -9.51 -52.10
C LYS A 321 13.03 -8.86 -52.41
N MET A 322 13.00 -7.89 -53.31
CA MET A 322 11.77 -7.24 -53.78
C MET A 322 11.32 -7.89 -55.08
N LYS A 323 10.07 -8.39 -55.11
CA LYS A 323 9.47 -8.97 -56.32
C LYS A 323 8.57 -7.94 -56.99
N PRO A 324 8.75 -7.63 -58.28
CA PRO A 324 7.80 -6.80 -59.01
C PRO A 324 6.48 -7.56 -59.18
N ILE A 325 5.37 -6.86 -59.04
CA ILE A 325 4.02 -7.39 -59.30
C ILE A 325 3.62 -7.00 -60.72
N SER A 326 3.03 -7.94 -61.45
CA SER A 326 2.48 -7.69 -62.79
C SER A 326 1.38 -6.62 -62.73
N SER A 327 1.35 -5.72 -63.70
CA SER A 327 0.38 -4.62 -63.78
C SER A 327 -1.08 -5.06 -63.66
N GLU A 328 -1.41 -6.25 -64.17
CA GLU A 328 -2.75 -6.86 -64.10
C GLU A 328 -3.22 -7.20 -62.68
N LYS A 329 -2.30 -7.33 -61.71
CA LYS A 329 -2.61 -7.72 -60.32
C LYS A 329 -2.54 -6.55 -59.34
N ILE A 330 -2.24 -5.34 -59.81
CA ILE A 330 -2.06 -4.17 -58.94
C ILE A 330 -3.40 -3.73 -58.34
N ASP A 331 -4.47 -3.78 -59.14
CA ASP A 331 -5.81 -3.36 -58.71
C ASP A 331 -6.46 -4.34 -57.72
N GLU A 332 -5.91 -5.56 -57.59
CA GLU A 332 -6.36 -6.58 -56.63
C GLU A 332 -5.70 -6.42 -55.24
N ILE A 333 -4.74 -5.50 -55.09
CA ILE A 333 -4.03 -5.29 -53.83
C ILE A 333 -4.90 -4.47 -52.88
N ASN A 334 -5.51 -5.13 -51.90
CA ASN A 334 -6.32 -4.52 -50.84
C ASN A 334 -5.49 -3.85 -49.72
N GLU A 335 -4.19 -3.66 -49.93
CA GLU A 335 -3.27 -3.04 -48.98
C GLU A 335 -2.74 -1.70 -49.49
N SER A 336 -2.36 -0.81 -48.58
CA SER A 336 -1.70 0.46 -48.91
C SER A 336 -0.19 0.32 -48.92
N CYS A 337 0.50 1.17 -49.68
CA CYS A 337 1.96 1.23 -49.66
C CYS A 337 2.51 1.46 -48.24
N SER A 338 3.40 0.59 -47.78
CA SER A 338 3.91 0.64 -46.39
C SER A 338 4.87 1.81 -46.11
N TYR A 339 5.21 2.63 -47.12
CA TYR A 339 6.03 3.83 -46.96
C TYR A 339 5.20 5.12 -47.00
N CYS A 340 4.30 5.29 -47.98
CA CYS A 340 3.52 6.52 -48.15
C CYS A 340 2.03 6.37 -47.75
N HIS A 341 1.58 5.17 -47.41
CA HIS A 341 0.20 4.85 -47.01
C HIS A 341 -0.89 5.12 -48.08
N ASN A 342 -0.49 5.37 -49.33
CA ASN A 342 -1.44 5.50 -50.45
C ASN A 342 -1.79 4.14 -51.06
N ILE A 343 -3.01 4.03 -51.59
CA ILE A 343 -3.50 2.88 -52.37
C ILE A 343 -2.82 2.81 -53.74
N PHE A 344 -2.78 1.61 -54.32
CA PHE A 344 -2.17 1.37 -55.62
C PHE A 344 -3.18 1.64 -56.74
N LEU A 345 -2.92 2.66 -57.57
CA LEU A 345 -3.82 3.13 -58.63
C LEU A 345 -3.28 2.84 -60.04
N GLY A 346 -2.45 1.79 -60.20
CA GLY A 346 -1.85 1.40 -61.48
C GLY A 346 -0.81 2.36 -62.10
N LYS A 347 -0.62 3.57 -61.55
CA LYS A 347 0.30 4.59 -62.10
C LYS A 347 1.79 4.27 -61.91
N TYR A 348 2.13 3.41 -60.96
CA TYR A 348 3.50 3.08 -60.60
C TYR A 348 3.66 1.57 -60.47
N GLU A 349 4.83 1.05 -60.86
CA GLU A 349 5.20 -0.33 -60.57
C GLU A 349 5.18 -0.59 -59.06
N VAL A 350 4.65 -1.74 -58.66
CA VAL A 350 4.52 -2.15 -57.27
C VAL A 350 5.47 -3.31 -56.98
N TYR A 351 6.17 -3.20 -55.86
CA TYR A 351 7.10 -4.22 -55.39
C TYR A 351 6.60 -4.82 -54.07
N GLN A 352 6.70 -6.15 -53.97
CA GLN A 352 6.40 -6.89 -52.75
C GLN A 352 7.69 -7.36 -52.08
N CYS A 353 7.80 -7.13 -50.77
CA CYS A 353 8.87 -7.72 -49.98
C CYS A 353 8.67 -9.24 -49.86
N SER A 354 9.64 -10.02 -50.35
CA SER A 354 9.58 -11.49 -50.29
C SER A 354 9.52 -12.05 -48.86
N ASN A 355 9.91 -11.26 -47.86
CA ASN A 355 10.00 -11.73 -46.48
C ASN A 355 8.79 -11.37 -45.61
N CYS A 356 8.17 -10.21 -45.83
CA CYS A 356 7.04 -9.75 -45.00
C CYS A 356 5.77 -9.47 -45.77
N GLY A 357 5.77 -9.64 -47.10
CA GLY A 357 4.60 -9.42 -47.94
C GLY A 357 4.23 -7.95 -48.17
N ALA A 358 4.89 -7.00 -47.48
CA ALA A 358 4.61 -5.56 -47.60
C ALA A 358 4.81 -5.02 -49.02
N TYR A 359 3.92 -4.12 -49.43
CA TYR A 359 3.87 -3.54 -50.77
C TYR A 359 4.42 -2.11 -50.81
N TYR A 360 5.16 -1.78 -51.88
CA TYR A 360 5.78 -0.47 -52.07
C TYR A 360 5.61 0.02 -53.51
N HIS A 361 5.30 1.31 -53.68
CA HIS A 361 5.48 1.97 -54.97
C HIS A 361 6.97 2.03 -55.32
N LYS A 362 7.34 1.87 -56.58
CA LYS A 362 8.72 2.08 -57.08
C LYS A 362 9.42 3.33 -56.53
N PRO A 363 8.84 4.56 -56.62
CA PRO A 363 9.49 5.75 -56.06
C PRO A 363 9.65 5.71 -54.53
N CYS A 364 8.76 5.00 -53.82
CA CYS A 364 8.89 4.82 -52.38
C CYS A 364 9.97 3.79 -52.02
N LEU A 365 10.11 2.75 -52.84
CA LEU A 365 11.18 1.76 -52.71
C LEU A 365 12.55 2.39 -52.96
N GLU A 366 12.70 3.22 -53.99
CA GLU A 366 13.95 3.94 -54.30
C GLU A 366 14.36 4.89 -53.16
N LYS A 367 13.40 5.66 -52.63
CA LYS A 367 13.64 6.50 -51.44
C LYS A 367 14.05 5.67 -50.23
N MET A 368 13.36 4.57 -49.96
CA MET A 368 13.67 3.67 -48.87
C MET A 368 15.06 3.01 -49.03
N PHE A 369 15.45 2.68 -50.26
CA PHE A 369 16.77 2.14 -50.55
C PHE A 369 17.87 3.15 -50.24
N ASN A 370 17.66 4.42 -50.60
CA ASN A 370 18.63 5.50 -50.36
C ASN A 370 18.71 5.92 -48.88
N GLU A 371 17.58 5.94 -48.16
CA GLU A 371 17.51 6.44 -46.78
C GLU A 371 17.79 5.37 -45.72
N LEU A 372 17.20 4.18 -45.87
CA LEU A 372 17.13 3.16 -44.82
C LEU A 372 17.94 1.91 -45.13
N GLN A 373 18.25 1.65 -46.41
CA GLN A 373 18.91 0.43 -46.91
C GLN A 373 18.28 -0.90 -46.41
N ALA A 374 17.07 -0.84 -45.86
CA ALA A 374 16.34 -1.95 -45.30
C ALA A 374 14.83 -1.79 -45.49
N CYS A 375 14.10 -2.90 -45.51
CA CYS A 375 12.65 -2.89 -45.55
C CYS A 375 12.09 -2.26 -44.28
N ARG A 376 11.26 -1.22 -44.41
CA ARG A 376 10.68 -0.49 -43.26
C ARG A 376 9.82 -1.38 -42.36
N TYR A 377 9.18 -2.41 -42.91
CA TYR A 377 8.29 -3.29 -42.15
C TYR A 377 9.01 -4.40 -41.40
N CYS A 378 10.02 -5.03 -42.00
CA CYS A 378 10.70 -6.19 -41.41
C CYS A 378 12.17 -5.96 -41.03
N GLY A 379 12.74 -4.80 -41.32
CA GLY A 379 14.10 -4.42 -40.93
C GLY A 379 15.24 -5.12 -41.68
N TYR A 380 14.94 -6.03 -42.61
CA TYR A 380 15.98 -6.74 -43.38
C TYR A 380 16.60 -5.85 -44.45
N SER A 381 17.93 -5.87 -44.53
CA SER A 381 18.72 -5.09 -45.49
C SER A 381 18.49 -5.54 -46.92
N PHE A 382 18.49 -4.59 -47.87
CA PHE A 382 18.49 -4.93 -49.29
C PHE A 382 19.85 -5.50 -49.69
N LYS A 383 19.87 -6.60 -50.45
CA LYS A 383 21.05 -6.96 -51.26
C LYS A 383 20.81 -6.42 -52.66
N ILE A 384 21.78 -5.68 -53.18
CA ILE A 384 21.88 -5.32 -54.60
C ILE A 384 22.10 -6.60 -55.41
#